data_AF-A0A945NJ62-F1
#
_entry.id   AF-A0A945NJ62-F1
#
_cell.length_a   1.000
_cell.length_b   1.000
_cell.length_c   1.000
_cell.angle_alpha   90.00
_cell.angle_beta   90.00
_cell.angle_gamma   90.00
#
_symmetry.space_group_name_H-M   'P 1'
#
loop_
_entity.id
_entity.type
_entity.pdbx_description
1 polymer ?
#
loop_
_entity_poly.entity_id
_entity_poly.type
_entity_poly.pdbx_seq_one_letter_code
_entity_poly.pdbx_strand_id
1 'polypeptide(L)'
;MQFEQMISDVLAELPALPTLFLAISVVFLGGVLRGFIGFGGALIIIPVLAGIFTPSEAVAMHLIMEVPGTLQLLPIAWRQSDKRAVTPTLVAIVIGTPLGAFLLATLDPQPMRIGISLMVLAIVVLLS
;
A
#
# COMPACT_ATOMS: atom_id res chain seq x y z
N MET A 1 -22.49 -16.05 20.61
CA MET A 1 -22.69 -16.92 19.44
C MET A 1 -22.20 -16.28 18.15
N GLN A 2 -22.67 -15.10 17.72
CA GLN A 2 -22.24 -14.44 16.47
C GLN A 2 -20.75 -13.99 16.43
N PHE A 3 -20.19 -13.63 17.59
CA PHE A 3 -18.80 -13.16 17.70
C PHE A 3 -17.76 -14.30 17.64
N GLU A 4 -18.11 -15.49 18.15
CA GLU A 4 -17.24 -16.67 18.11
C GLU A 4 -17.20 -17.30 16.71
N GLN A 5 -18.32 -17.23 15.98
CA GLN A 5 -18.38 -17.60 14.55
C GLN A 5 -17.53 -16.66 13.69
N MET A 6 -17.59 -15.35 13.95
CA MET A 6 -16.74 -14.37 13.25
C MET A 6 -15.24 -14.62 13.48
N ILE A 7 -14.86 -15.07 14.68
CA ILE A 7 -13.48 -15.46 14.98
C ILE A 7 -13.12 -16.79 14.29
N SER A 8 -14.02 -17.79 14.28
CA SER A 8 -13.75 -19.07 13.62
C SER A 8 -13.60 -18.93 12.11
N ASP A 9 -14.37 -18.05 11.47
CA ASP A 9 -14.28 -17.80 10.04
C ASP A 9 -12.96 -17.10 9.68
N VAL A 10 -12.53 -16.13 10.50
CA VAL A 10 -11.23 -15.47 10.38
C VAL A 10 -10.06 -16.44 10.63
N LEU A 11 -10.21 -17.37 11.58
CA LEU A 11 -9.22 -18.41 11.86
C LEU A 11 -9.18 -19.49 10.78
N ALA A 12 -10.29 -19.75 10.09
CA ALA A 12 -10.38 -20.70 8.98
C ALA A 12 -9.84 -20.13 7.66
N GLU A 13 -9.94 -18.82 7.46
CA GLU A 13 -9.30 -18.09 6.36
C GLU A 13 -7.83 -17.77 6.61
N LEU A 14 -7.24 -18.18 7.75
CA LEU A 14 -5.82 -17.97 7.99
C LEU A 14 -5.01 -18.64 6.87
N PRO A 15 -4.28 -17.86 6.06
CA PRO A 15 -3.41 -18.44 5.05
C PRO A 15 -2.33 -19.26 5.75
N ALA A 16 -1.83 -20.30 5.08
CA ALA A 16 -0.81 -21.20 5.64
C ALA A 16 0.29 -20.41 6.39
N LEU A 17 0.73 -20.91 7.56
CA LEU A 17 1.79 -20.31 8.39
C LEU A 17 2.95 -19.64 7.61
N PRO A 18 3.51 -20.25 6.53
CA PRO A 18 4.53 -19.59 5.72
C PRO A 18 4.08 -18.28 5.05
N THR A 19 2.85 -18.21 4.56
CA THR A 19 2.29 -17.02 3.90
C THR A 19 2.11 -15.87 4.90
N LEU A 20 1.68 -16.17 6.12
CA LEU A 20 1.55 -15.19 7.19
C LEU A 20 2.91 -14.61 7.60
N PHE A 21 3.92 -15.47 7.76
CA PHE A 21 5.27 -15.03 8.09
C PHE A 21 5.88 -14.15 6.99
N LEU A 22 5.61 -14.48 5.72
CA LEU A 22 6.02 -13.69 4.56
C LEU A 22 5.32 -12.32 4.55
N ALA A 23 4.01 -12.27 4.77
CA ALA A 23 3.25 -11.01 4.83
C ALA A 23 3.77 -10.08 5.94
N ILE A 24 3.99 -10.61 7.15
CA ILE A 24 4.55 -9.84 8.28
C ILE A 24 5.94 -9.32 7.94
N SER A 25 6.81 -10.17 7.38
CA SER A 25 8.18 -9.79 7.02
C SER A 25 8.20 -8.67 5.98
N VAL A 26 7.31 -8.74 5.00
CA VAL A 26 7.19 -7.71 3.96
C VAL A 26 6.62 -6.41 4.51
N VAL A 27 5.58 -6.47 5.35
CA VAL A 27 5.02 -5.28 6.00
C VAL A 27 6.09 -4.61 6.87
N PHE A 28 6.88 -5.40 7.59
CA PHE A 28 7.99 -4.89 8.40
C PHE A 28 9.07 -4.21 7.53
N LEU A 29 9.55 -4.88 6.48
CA LEU A 29 10.54 -4.29 5.56
C LEU A 29 10.00 -3.03 4.87
N GLY A 30 8.75 -3.07 4.42
CA GLY A 30 8.06 -1.93 3.81
C GLY A 30 7.94 -0.76 4.79
N GLY A 31 7.67 -1.03 6.08
CA GLY A 31 7.67 -0.04 7.15
C GLY A 31 9.05 0.59 7.40
N VAL A 32 10.12 -0.23 7.42
CA VAL A 32 11.50 0.26 7.57
C VAL A 32 11.87 1.16 6.39
N LEU A 33 11.63 0.72 5.15
CA LEU A 33 11.92 1.49 3.94
C LEU A 33 11.10 2.77 3.87
N ARG A 34 9.85 2.76 4.35
CA ARG A 34 9.05 3.96 4.53
C ARG A 34 9.69 4.93 5.53
N GLY A 35 10.27 4.45 6.62
CA GLY A 35 10.98 5.28 7.59
C GLY A 35 12.20 6.01 7.00
N PHE A 36 12.87 5.42 6.01
CA PHE A 36 14.02 6.01 5.32
C PHE A 36 13.65 6.86 4.10
N ILE A 37 12.66 6.45 3.31
CA ILE A 37 12.32 7.02 1.99
C ILE A 37 11.06 7.91 2.05
N GLY A 38 10.26 7.81 3.11
CA GLY A 38 9.02 8.59 3.32
C GLY A 38 7.81 8.12 2.51
N PHE A 39 8.00 7.67 1.26
CA PHE A 39 6.93 7.30 0.31
C PHE A 39 7.00 5.85 -0.22
N GLY A 40 8.08 5.11 0.02
CA GLY A 40 8.35 3.81 -0.63
C GLY A 40 7.60 2.60 -0.07
N GLY A 41 6.95 2.72 1.10
CA GLY A 41 6.30 1.57 1.75
C GLY A 41 5.15 0.97 0.94
N ALA A 42 4.38 1.83 0.26
CA ALA A 42 3.27 1.42 -0.61
C ALA A 42 3.74 0.55 -1.79
N LEU A 43 4.90 0.88 -2.38
CA LEU A 43 5.48 0.19 -3.54
C LEU A 43 5.86 -1.26 -3.26
N ILE A 44 5.96 -1.65 -1.98
CA ILE A 44 6.32 -3.00 -1.56
C ILE A 44 5.11 -3.70 -0.95
N ILE A 45 4.39 -3.02 -0.06
CA ILE A 45 3.26 -3.59 0.67
C ILE A 45 2.11 -3.92 -0.30
N ILE A 46 1.74 -2.99 -1.18
CA ILE A 46 0.60 -3.17 -2.09
C ILE A 46 0.79 -4.34 -3.06
N PRO A 47 1.87 -4.48 -3.85
CA PRO A 47 2.03 -5.61 -4.78
C PRO A 47 2.09 -6.96 -4.05
N VAL A 48 2.72 -7.03 -2.88
CA VAL A 48 2.80 -8.28 -2.13
C VAL A 48 1.45 -8.66 -1.55
N LEU A 49 0.73 -7.72 -0.93
CA LEU A 49 -0.63 -7.98 -0.44
C LEU A 49 -1.58 -8.27 -1.60
N ALA A 50 -1.45 -7.56 -2.72
CA ALA A 50 -2.24 -7.80 -3.92
C ALA A 50 -1.93 -9.18 -4.51
N GLY A 51 -0.80 -9.82 -4.20
CA GLY A 51 -0.52 -11.22 -4.54
C GLY A 51 -1.29 -12.25 -3.70
N ILE A 52 -1.74 -11.85 -2.51
CA ILE A 52 -2.47 -12.70 -1.54
C ILE A 52 -3.98 -12.39 -1.55
N PHE A 53 -4.35 -11.12 -1.57
CA PHE A 53 -5.72 -10.58 -1.54
C PHE A 53 -6.11 -9.92 -2.86
N THR A 54 -7.33 -9.37 -2.95
CA THR A 54 -7.70 -8.51 -4.07
C THR A 54 -6.93 -7.18 -4.01
N PRO A 55 -6.60 -6.54 -5.16
CA PRO A 55 -5.88 -5.27 -5.16
C PRO A 55 -6.57 -4.16 -4.37
N SER A 56 -7.91 -4.13 -4.37
CA SER A 56 -8.71 -3.17 -3.60
C SER A 56 -8.56 -3.35 -2.09
N GLU A 57 -8.57 -4.60 -1.60
CA GLU A 57 -8.37 -4.90 -0.18
C GLU A 57 -6.93 -4.57 0.25
N ALA A 58 -5.94 -4.90 -0.58
CA ALA A 58 -4.54 -4.60 -0.33
C ALA A 58 -4.30 -3.09 -0.15
N VAL A 59 -4.91 -2.26 -1.01
CA VAL A 59 -4.84 -0.80 -0.91
C VAL A 59 -5.57 -0.29 0.33
N ALA A 60 -6.76 -0.80 0.63
CA ALA A 60 -7.52 -0.39 1.82
C ALA A 60 -6.75 -0.71 3.12
N MET A 61 -6.18 -1.91 3.22
CA MET A 61 -5.33 -2.31 4.34
C MET A 61 -4.10 -1.41 4.48
N HIS A 62 -3.42 -1.12 3.36
CA HIS A 62 -2.27 -0.22 3.36
C HIS A 62 -2.64 1.17 3.88
N LEU A 63 -3.76 1.75 3.41
CA LEU A 63 -4.21 3.06 3.83
C LEU A 63 -4.49 3.13 5.34
N ILE A 64 -5.13 2.11 5.92
CA ILE A 64 -5.39 2.06 7.37
C ILE A 64 -4.08 2.08 8.17
N MET A 65 -3.05 1.37 7.69
CA MET A 65 -1.74 1.35 8.33
C MET A 65 -0.94 2.65 8.11
N GLU A 66 -1.09 3.26 6.94
CA GLU A 66 -0.33 4.41 6.49
C GLU A 66 -0.83 5.74 7.07
N VAL A 67 -2.15 5.94 7.08
CA VAL A 67 -2.78 7.23 7.42
C VAL A 67 -2.30 7.80 8.76
N PRO A 68 -2.21 7.02 9.86
CA PRO A 68 -1.71 7.55 11.13
C PRO A 68 -0.26 8.02 11.05
N GLY A 69 0.62 7.26 10.39
CA GLY A 69 2.03 7.59 10.24
C GLY A 69 2.23 8.84 9.38
N THR A 70 1.49 8.95 8.28
CA THR A 70 1.53 10.14 7.41
C THR A 70 0.99 11.38 8.11
N LEU A 71 -0.12 11.27 8.85
CA LEU A 71 -0.68 12.39 9.61
C LEU A 71 0.27 12.93 10.68
N GLN A 72 1.03 12.06 11.34
CA GLN A 72 2.05 12.47 12.32
C GLN A 72 3.21 13.24 11.67
N LEU A 73 3.63 12.84 10.47
CA LEU A 73 4.74 13.46 9.75
C LEU A 73 4.32 14.73 8.99
N LEU A 74 3.05 14.84 8.60
CA LEU A 74 2.49 15.93 7.81
C LEU A 74 2.76 17.34 8.38
N PRO A 75 2.56 17.66 9.67
CA PRO A 75 2.79 19.01 10.19
C PRO A 75 4.27 19.40 10.18
N ILE A 76 5.17 18.45 10.43
CA ILE A 76 6.62 18.68 10.39
C ILE A 76 7.05 18.92 8.95
N ALA A 77 6.60 18.06 8.02
CA ALA A 77 6.87 18.19 6.60
C ALA A 77 6.35 19.51 6.03
N TRP A 78 5.14 19.95 6.41
CA TRP A 78 4.57 21.22 5.95
C TRP A 78 5.38 22.44 6.43
N ARG A 79 5.94 22.38 7.64
CA ARG A 79 6.72 23.49 8.21
C ARG A 79 8.12 23.60 7.61
N GLN A 80 8.74 22.48 7.25
CA GLN A 80 10.13 22.43 6.77
C GLN A 80 10.26 22.35 5.24
N SER A 81 9.15 22.21 4.51
CA SER A 81 9.19 22.00 3.07
C SER A 81 9.19 23.29 2.25
N ASP A 82 9.90 23.25 1.12
CA ASP A 82 9.82 24.28 0.09
C ASP A 82 8.49 24.16 -0.66
N LYS A 83 7.64 25.19 -0.50
CA LYS A 83 6.30 25.25 -1.08
C LYS A 83 6.30 25.15 -2.60
N ARG A 84 7.38 25.55 -3.29
CA ARG A 84 7.51 25.45 -4.76
C ARG A 84 7.77 24.02 -5.24
N ALA A 85 8.45 23.20 -4.43
CA ALA A 85 8.67 21.80 -4.74
C ALA A 85 7.47 20.93 -4.30
N VAL A 86 6.78 21.31 -3.23
CA VAL A 86 5.66 20.55 -2.67
C VAL A 86 4.36 20.72 -3.45
N THR A 87 4.08 21.90 -4.00
CA THR A 87 2.85 22.16 -4.78
C THR A 87 2.64 21.18 -5.94
N PRO A 88 3.61 20.94 -6.85
CA PRO A 88 3.42 20.00 -7.95
C PRO A 88 3.19 18.57 -7.45
N THR A 89 3.87 18.15 -6.38
CA THR A 89 3.66 16.83 -5.75
C THR A 89 2.25 16.70 -5.15
N LEU A 90 1.75 17.75 -4.50
CA LEU A 90 0.38 17.79 -3.96
C LEU A 90 -0.66 17.69 -5.06
N VAL A 91 -0.47 18.40 -6.17
CA VAL A 91 -1.37 18.33 -7.33
C VAL A 91 -1.35 16.92 -7.93
N ALA A 92 -0.16 16.32 -8.08
CA ALA A 92 -0.03 14.94 -8.57
C ALA A 92 -0.73 13.93 -7.64
N ILE A 93 -0.65 14.10 -6.32
CA ILE A 93 -1.37 13.25 -5.35
C ILE A 93 -2.88 13.44 -5.46
N VAL A 94 -3.36 14.69 -5.49
CA VAL A 94 -4.80 15.01 -5.52
C VAL A 94 -5.45 14.50 -6.80
N ILE A 95 -4.73 14.49 -7.93
CA ILE A 95 -5.25 13.97 -9.21
C ILE A 95 -5.00 12.46 -9.33
N GLY A 96 -3.81 12.00 -8.96
CA GLY A 96 -3.39 10.61 -9.13
C GLY A 96 -4.13 9.63 -8.20
N THR A 97 -4.43 10.04 -6.96
CA THR A 97 -5.13 9.19 -5.98
C THR A 97 -6.55 8.81 -6.45
N PRO A 98 -7.45 9.75 -6.80
CA PRO A 98 -8.78 9.37 -7.27
C PRO A 98 -8.74 8.64 -8.61
N LEU A 99 -7.80 9.00 -9.49
CA LEU A 99 -7.64 8.30 -10.78
C LEU A 99 -7.23 6.83 -10.56
N GLY A 100 -6.25 6.59 -9.69
CA GLY A 100 -5.81 5.25 -9.33
C GLY A 100 -6.91 4.44 -8.65
N ALA A 101 -7.63 5.05 -7.71
CA ALA A 101 -8.78 4.41 -7.04
C ALA A 101 -9.90 4.07 -8.01
N PHE A 102 -10.21 4.96 -8.96
CA PHE A 102 -11.20 4.70 -10.00
C PHE A 102 -10.78 3.55 -10.92
N LEU A 103 -9.51 3.50 -11.32
CA LEU A 103 -8.95 2.39 -12.08
C LEU A 103 -9.05 1.07 -11.30
N LEU A 104 -8.77 1.12 -10.00
CA LEU A 104 -8.87 -0.03 -9.08
C LEU A 104 -10.30 -0.56 -8.96
N ALA A 105 -11.29 0.33 -8.98
CA ALA A 105 -12.70 -0.02 -8.84
C ALA A 105 -13.35 -0.48 -10.15
N THR A 106 -12.76 -0.15 -11.31
CA THR A 106 -13.37 -0.41 -12.64
C THR A 106 -12.71 -1.57 -13.40
N LEU A 107 -11.45 -1.90 -13.08
CA LEU A 107 -10.73 -2.99 -13.74
C LEU A 107 -10.83 -4.29 -12.97
N ASP A 108 -10.91 -5.40 -13.71
CA ASP A 108 -10.86 -6.73 -13.12
C ASP A 108 -9.56 -6.96 -12.33
N PRO A 109 -9.57 -7.81 -11.28
CA PRO A 109 -8.42 -8.03 -10.40
C PRO A 109 -7.16 -8.53 -11.12
N GLN A 110 -7.35 -9.29 -12.21
CA GLN A 110 -6.28 -9.93 -12.97
C GLN A 110 -5.40 -8.93 -13.76
N PRO A 111 -5.95 -8.06 -14.63
CA PRO A 111 -5.17 -7.02 -15.29
C PRO A 111 -4.56 -6.01 -14.29
N MET A 112 -5.25 -5.72 -13.19
CA MET A 112 -4.72 -4.83 -12.15
C MET A 112 -3.47 -5.41 -11.46
N ARG A 113 -3.48 -6.70 -11.09
CA ARG A 113 -2.30 -7.39 -10.55
C ARG A 113 -1.10 -7.26 -11.48
N ILE A 114 -1.29 -7.56 -12.76
CA ILE A 114 -0.23 -7.50 -13.77
C ILE A 114 0.29 -6.07 -13.91
N GLY A 115 -0.61 -5.08 -13.95
CA GLY A 115 -0.24 -3.67 -14.02
C GLY A 115 0.64 -3.23 -12.85
N ILE A 116 0.23 -3.55 -11.62
CA ILE A 116 1.01 -3.22 -10.41
C ILE A 116 2.38 -3.93 -10.45
N SER A 117 2.43 -5.21 -10.79
CA SER A 117 3.70 -5.97 -10.86
C SER A 117 4.65 -5.43 -11.92
N LEU A 118 4.14 -5.08 -13.12
CA LEU A 118 4.94 -4.48 -14.18
C LEU A 118 5.47 -3.10 -13.78
N MET A 119 4.65 -2.29 -13.11
CA MET A 119 5.06 -0.96 -12.66
C MET A 119 6.20 -1.05 -11.64
N VAL A 120 6.12 -2.00 -10.71
CA VAL A 120 7.18 -2.28 -9.73
C VAL A 120 8.46 -2.74 -10.43
N LEU A 121 8.36 -3.67 -11.37
CA LEU A 121 9.51 -4.12 -12.18
C LEU A 121 10.16 -2.98 -12.95
N ALA A 122 9.35 -2.12 -13.58
CA ALA A 122 9.86 -0.96 -14.31
C ALA A 122 10.62 0.01 -13.41
N ILE A 123 10.13 0.27 -12.19
CA ILE A 123 10.81 1.11 -11.21
C ILE A 123 12.15 0.49 -10.79
N VAL A 124 12.19 -0.83 -10.56
CA VAL A 124 13.43 -1.54 -10.20
C VAL A 124 14.47 -1.41 -11.31
N VAL A 125 14.05 -1.61 -12.57
CA VAL A 125 14.96 -1.49 -13.74
C VAL A 125 15.43 -0.06 -13.96
N LEU A 126 14.58 0.94 -13.73
CA LEU A 126 14.97 2.35 -13.87
C LEU A 126 15.97 2.78 -12.79
N LEU A 127 15.94 2.14 -11.62
CA LEU A 127 16.80 2.43 -10.49
C LEU A 127 18.15 1.70 -10.54
N SER A 128 18.24 0.58 -11.28
CA SER A 128 19.47 -0.18 -11.51
C SER A 128 20.33 0.41 -12.62
#